data_AF-A0A254UEH5-F1
#
_entry.id   AF-A0A254UEH5-F1
#
_cell.length_a   1.000
_cell.length_b   1.000
_cell.length_c   1.000
_cell.angle_alpha   90.00
_cell.angle_beta   90.00
_cell.angle_gamma   90.00
#
_symmetry.space_group_name_H-M   'P 1'
#
loop_
_entity.id
_entity.type
_entity.pdbx_description
1 polymer ?
#
loop_
_entity_poly.entity_id
_entity_poly.type
_entity_poly.pdbx_seq_one_letter_code
_entity_poly.pdbx_strand_id
1 'polypeptide(L)'
;MSKRRLFRWPARRTAGLGCLALLVTSMVSWYLYGTRPYEPQPAHQETPNNDHDIVTSQLAQLTGTYSNATNDIGLVLAATVKEDLTWLLNYCKDHGSIPFIYTTDQPPAPHLLVPRTIRGREAAAYLSFVVDFYHQLPKYTIFIHSNLDQWHNDLFGPHTSPALKNLRLEAVDAQGYVNLRCEHDPGCPTSVHPWSPTQIDIEKDDIRAFFPEVYETILGVPAEKVPEHIGNVCCGQFAVSRERILERPREDYERMLKWADETELTDSFGVGWVYEKIWHIIFGMDVIYCPRYEQCRCDTYGWCGPLASGETLQAVRAKKS
;
A
#
# COMPACT_ATOMS: atom_id res chain seq x y z
N MET A 1 -4.78 -53.69 -10.38
CA MET A 1 -4.48 -54.19 -9.02
C MET A 1 -3.18 -53.56 -8.52
N SER A 2 -3.25 -52.62 -7.57
CA SER A 2 -2.08 -52.05 -6.91
C SER A 2 -2.29 -52.15 -5.40
N LYS A 3 -1.42 -52.92 -4.72
CA LYS A 3 -1.48 -53.16 -3.27
C LYS A 3 -0.88 -51.96 -2.53
N ARG A 4 -1.70 -51.22 -1.78
CA ARG A 4 -1.24 -50.21 -0.82
C ARG A 4 -0.41 -50.89 0.28
N ARG A 5 0.83 -50.43 0.51
CA ARG A 5 1.65 -50.82 1.67
C ARG A 5 1.16 -50.05 2.89
N LEU A 6 0.71 -50.78 3.92
CA LEU A 6 0.37 -50.23 5.23
C LEU A 6 1.66 -49.87 5.99
N PHE A 7 1.71 -48.64 6.50
CA PHE A 7 2.79 -48.15 7.36
C PHE A 7 2.74 -48.92 8.70
N ARG A 8 3.82 -49.61 9.05
CA ARG A 8 3.96 -50.29 10.36
C ARG A 8 4.64 -49.35 11.34
N TRP A 9 3.98 -49.08 12.46
CA TRP A 9 4.58 -48.38 13.60
C TRP A 9 5.79 -49.16 14.14
N PRO A 10 6.88 -48.47 14.55
CA PRO A 10 8.01 -49.13 15.17
C PRO A 10 7.63 -49.72 16.54
N ALA A 11 8.24 -50.85 16.89
CA ALA A 11 7.95 -51.58 18.13
C ALA A 11 8.16 -50.70 19.38
N ARG A 12 7.30 -50.86 20.40
CA ARG A 12 7.26 -50.05 21.65
C ARG A 12 8.62 -49.77 22.33
N ARG A 13 9.65 -50.59 22.11
CA ARG A 13 11.00 -50.41 22.67
C ARG A 13 11.81 -49.27 22.02
N THR A 14 11.59 -48.94 20.74
CA THR A 14 12.31 -47.85 20.06
C THR A 14 11.69 -46.48 20.32
N ALA A 15 10.38 -46.40 20.58
CA ALA A 15 9.71 -45.18 21.02
C ALA A 15 10.19 -44.71 22.41
N GLY A 16 10.43 -45.64 23.33
CA GLY A 16 10.95 -45.32 24.67
C GLY A 16 12.36 -44.72 24.67
N LEU A 17 13.24 -45.22 23.79
CA LEU A 17 14.60 -44.68 23.63
C LEU A 17 14.60 -43.27 23.00
N GLY A 18 13.67 -42.99 22.08
CA GLY A 18 13.51 -41.66 21.47
C GLY A 18 13.04 -40.60 22.48
N CYS A 19 12.08 -40.93 23.34
CA CYS A 19 11.62 -40.01 24.38
C CYS A 19 12.70 -39.71 25.43
N LEU A 20 13.51 -40.71 25.78
CA LEU A 20 14.62 -40.54 26.73
C LEU A 20 15.70 -39.59 26.17
N ALA A 21 16.02 -39.71 24.87
CA ALA A 21 16.99 -38.83 24.21
C ALA A 21 16.52 -37.36 24.20
N LEU A 22 15.23 -37.12 23.91
CA LEU A 22 14.66 -35.77 23.92
C LEU A 22 14.73 -35.12 25.30
N LEU A 23 14.38 -35.86 26.37
CA LEU A 23 14.46 -35.36 27.74
C LEU A 23 15.88 -35.01 28.16
N VAL A 24 16.88 -35.81 27.77
CA VAL A 24 18.29 -35.52 28.06
C VAL A 24 18.74 -34.26 27.31
N THR A 25 18.37 -34.09 26.04
CA THR A 25 18.74 -32.88 25.26
C THR A 25 18.10 -31.60 25.78
N SER A 26 16.86 -31.67 26.26
CA SER A 26 16.20 -30.51 26.88
C SER A 26 16.82 -30.16 28.23
N MET A 27 17.20 -31.16 29.03
CA MET A 27 17.89 -30.93 30.31
C MET A 27 19.28 -30.33 30.12
N VAL A 28 20.04 -30.81 29.14
CA VAL A 28 21.37 -30.25 28.81
C VAL A 28 21.23 -28.82 28.28
N SER A 29 20.25 -28.54 27.42
CA SER A 29 19.98 -27.17 26.95
C SER A 29 19.57 -26.24 28.09
N TRP A 30 18.74 -26.72 29.01
CA TRP A 30 18.35 -25.92 30.17
C TRP A 30 19.54 -25.65 31.11
N TYR A 31 20.41 -26.65 31.33
CA TYR A 31 21.62 -26.48 32.12
C TYR A 31 22.63 -25.52 31.48
N LEU A 32 22.79 -25.57 30.14
CA LEU A 32 23.74 -24.73 29.41
C LEU A 32 23.23 -23.29 29.20
N TYR A 33 21.91 -23.09 29.05
CA TYR A 33 21.35 -21.81 28.63
C TYR A 33 20.37 -21.18 29.63
N GLY A 34 19.78 -21.95 30.54
CA GLY A 34 18.74 -21.47 31.46
C GLY A 34 19.24 -20.79 32.73
N THR A 35 20.55 -20.69 32.93
CA THR A 35 21.14 -20.03 34.10
C THR A 35 21.75 -18.66 33.77
N ARG A 36 21.65 -18.17 32.52
CA ARG A 36 22.02 -16.79 32.21
C ARG A 36 20.91 -15.85 32.68
N PRO A 37 21.17 -14.97 33.66
CA PRO A 37 20.23 -13.90 33.99
C PRO A 37 20.00 -13.06 32.74
N TYR A 38 18.73 -12.81 32.41
CA TYR A 38 18.37 -11.82 31.41
C TYR A 38 18.74 -10.45 31.98
N GLU A 39 19.84 -9.88 31.48
CA GLU A 39 20.24 -8.51 31.78
C GLU A 39 19.53 -7.60 30.78
N PRO A 40 18.49 -6.85 31.18
CA PRO A 40 17.82 -5.94 30.28
C PRO A 40 18.85 -4.89 29.82
N GLN A 41 19.09 -4.82 28.51
CA GLN A 41 19.86 -3.73 27.94
C GLN A 41 19.21 -2.40 28.36
N PRO A 42 19.98 -1.41 28.83
CA PRO A 42 19.43 -0.09 29.10
C PRO A 42 18.80 0.43 27.79
N ALA A 43 17.58 0.96 27.90
CA ALA A 43 16.90 1.58 26.78
C ALA A 43 17.86 2.60 26.14
N HIS A 44 18.23 2.37 24.88
CA HIS A 44 18.95 3.36 24.10
C HIS A 44 18.06 4.61 24.03
N GLN A 45 18.48 5.68 24.70
CA GLN A 45 17.99 7.01 24.39
C GLN A 45 18.48 7.34 22.98
N GLU A 46 17.60 7.19 22.00
CA GLU A 46 17.82 7.69 20.65
C GLU A 46 18.00 9.21 20.74
N THR A 47 19.23 9.68 20.55
CA THR A 47 19.50 11.08 20.24
C THR A 47 18.71 11.48 19.00
N PRO A 48 18.07 12.66 18.96
CA PRO A 48 17.37 13.13 17.76
C PRO A 48 18.33 13.06 16.57
N ASN A 49 17.97 12.30 15.55
CA ASN A 49 18.78 12.17 14.35
C ASN A 49 18.74 13.50 13.59
N ASN A 50 19.72 14.36 13.84
CA ASN A 50 19.83 15.72 13.27
C ASN A 50 19.68 15.70 11.73
N ASP A 51 20.14 14.64 11.09
CA ASP A 51 20.04 14.48 9.63
C ASP A 51 18.59 14.29 9.16
N HIS A 52 17.76 13.56 9.91
CA HIS A 52 16.34 13.37 9.59
C HIS A 52 15.56 14.69 9.69
N ASP A 53 15.80 15.47 10.75
CA ASP A 53 15.16 16.78 10.94
C ASP A 53 15.53 17.76 9.81
N ILE A 54 16.81 17.79 9.42
CA ILE A 54 17.29 18.59 8.29
C ILE A 54 16.62 18.18 6.97
N VAL A 55 16.49 16.88 6.71
CA VAL A 55 15.86 16.36 5.48
C VAL A 55 14.37 16.69 5.46
N THR A 56 13.64 16.43 6.54
CA THR A 56 12.20 16.73 6.64
C THR A 56 11.90 18.23 6.58
N SER A 57 12.74 19.07 7.19
CA SER A 57 12.66 20.52 7.07
C SER A 57 12.84 21.00 5.63
N GLN A 58 13.81 20.47 4.89
CA GLN A 58 13.99 20.79 3.47
C GLN A 58 12.83 20.31 2.60
N LEU A 59 12.29 19.11 2.87
CA LEU A 59 11.10 18.60 2.19
C LEU A 59 9.89 19.51 2.44
N ALA A 60 9.67 19.94 3.68
CA ALA A 60 8.60 20.87 4.03
C ALA A 60 8.77 22.24 3.36
N GLN A 61 10.01 22.72 3.18
CA GLN A 61 10.28 23.92 2.39
C GLN A 61 9.85 23.75 0.93
N LEU A 62 10.12 22.59 0.31
CA LEU A 62 9.63 22.29 -1.04
C LEU A 62 8.10 22.30 -1.08
N THR A 63 7.43 21.64 -0.12
CA THR A 63 5.97 21.69 0.03
C THR A 63 5.46 23.13 0.13
N GLY A 64 6.13 23.99 0.91
CA GLY A 64 5.75 25.39 1.09
C GLY A 64 5.87 26.27 -0.17
N THR A 65 6.61 25.82 -1.18
CA THR A 65 6.71 26.50 -2.48
C THR A 65 5.63 26.09 -3.48
N TYR A 66 4.75 25.15 -3.10
CA TYR A 66 3.77 24.57 -4.00
C TYR A 66 2.81 25.61 -4.62
N SER A 67 2.64 25.52 -5.93
CA SER A 67 1.53 26.14 -6.64
C SER A 67 1.04 25.23 -7.78
N ASN A 68 -0.27 25.02 -7.85
CA ASN A 68 -0.90 24.23 -8.92
C ASN A 68 -0.79 24.87 -10.32
N ALA A 69 -0.27 26.10 -10.41
CA ALA A 69 0.01 26.82 -11.64
C ALA A 69 1.41 26.53 -12.22
N THR A 70 2.37 26.15 -11.37
CA THR A 70 3.78 25.93 -11.77
C THR A 70 4.27 24.51 -11.53
N ASN A 71 3.56 23.73 -10.72
CA ASN A 71 3.95 22.38 -10.34
C ASN A 71 2.94 21.36 -10.86
N ASP A 72 3.38 20.53 -11.80
CA ASP A 72 2.53 19.50 -12.40
C ASP A 72 2.44 18.22 -11.55
N ILE A 73 3.49 17.88 -10.80
CA ILE A 73 3.58 16.58 -10.10
C ILE A 73 3.66 16.79 -8.59
N GLY A 74 2.68 16.22 -7.88
CA GLY A 74 2.71 16.07 -6.42
C GLY A 74 2.94 14.62 -6.02
N LEU A 75 3.88 14.38 -5.10
CA LEU A 75 4.12 13.07 -4.48
C LEU A 75 3.49 13.06 -3.09
N VAL A 76 2.60 12.11 -2.82
CA VAL A 76 1.85 12.03 -1.56
C VAL A 76 2.23 10.76 -0.83
N LEU A 77 2.62 10.89 0.44
CA LEU A 77 3.05 9.76 1.27
C LEU A 77 2.77 10.00 2.76
N ALA A 78 2.60 8.90 3.49
CA ALA A 78 2.72 8.89 4.94
C ALA A 78 4.17 8.57 5.32
N ALA A 79 4.67 9.16 6.40
CA ALA A 79 5.98 8.84 6.96
C ALA A 79 5.97 8.95 8.50
N THR A 80 6.90 8.25 9.14
CA THR A 80 7.28 8.44 10.54
C THR A 80 8.70 8.99 10.65
N VAL A 81 9.13 9.34 11.86
CA VAL A 81 10.52 9.73 12.15
C VAL A 81 11.56 8.63 11.90
N LYS A 82 11.12 7.40 11.60
CA LYS A 82 12.01 6.24 11.37
C LYS A 82 12.38 6.06 9.91
N GLU A 83 11.69 6.69 8.97
CA GLU A 83 11.97 6.55 7.54
C GLU A 83 13.10 7.46 7.08
N ASP A 84 13.99 6.92 6.25
CA ASP A 84 14.97 7.73 5.53
C ASP A 84 14.33 8.33 4.27
N LEU A 85 14.07 9.64 4.31
CA LEU A 85 13.47 10.41 3.22
C LEU A 85 14.52 11.12 2.34
N THR A 86 15.82 10.83 2.51
CA THR A 86 16.89 11.44 1.72
C THR A 86 16.72 11.18 0.23
N TRP A 87 16.28 9.96 -0.13
CA TRP A 87 16.02 9.59 -1.53
C TRP A 87 14.93 10.46 -2.15
N LEU A 88 13.88 10.78 -1.38
CA LEU A 88 12.75 11.58 -1.83
C LEU A 88 13.17 13.03 -2.01
N LEU A 89 13.96 13.57 -1.07
CA LEU A 89 14.50 14.93 -1.18
C LEU A 89 15.33 15.10 -2.45
N ASN A 90 16.22 14.14 -2.73
CA ASN A 90 17.04 14.15 -3.96
C ASN A 90 16.16 14.06 -5.20
N TYR A 91 15.19 13.14 -5.22
CA TYR A 91 14.26 12.99 -6.34
C TYR A 91 13.47 14.28 -6.61
N CYS A 92 12.92 14.93 -5.58
CA CYS A 92 12.15 16.15 -5.73
C CYS A 92 13.01 17.32 -6.26
N LYS A 93 14.25 17.45 -5.80
CA LYS A 93 15.20 18.45 -6.32
C LYS A 93 15.57 18.21 -7.78
N ASP A 94 15.80 16.96 -8.17
CA ASP A 94 16.22 16.60 -9.52
C ASP A 94 15.08 16.71 -10.54
N HIS A 95 13.84 16.45 -10.12
CA HIS A 95 12.68 16.34 -11.02
C HIS A 95 11.65 17.47 -10.90
N GLY A 96 11.79 18.36 -9.90
CA GLY A 96 10.85 19.45 -9.66
C GLY A 96 9.48 19.02 -9.13
N SER A 97 9.36 17.77 -8.68
CA SER A 97 8.16 17.24 -8.03
C SER A 97 8.01 17.82 -6.62
N ILE A 98 6.77 18.02 -6.18
CA ILE A 98 6.47 18.59 -4.86
C ILE A 98 6.04 17.48 -3.89
N PRO A 99 6.71 17.32 -2.74
CA PRO A 99 6.33 16.33 -1.76
C PRO A 99 5.21 16.84 -0.85
N PHE A 100 4.20 16.01 -0.58
CA PHE A 100 3.15 16.21 0.43
C PHE A 100 3.22 15.05 1.42
N ILE A 101 3.93 15.27 2.51
CA ILE A 101 4.31 14.22 3.46
C ILE A 101 3.50 14.41 4.73
N TYR A 102 2.68 13.43 5.08
CA TYR A 102 1.89 13.43 6.29
C TYR A 102 2.53 12.53 7.35
N THR A 103 2.67 13.03 8.58
CA THR A 103 3.20 12.23 9.69
C THR A 103 2.13 11.29 10.27
N THR A 104 2.51 10.06 10.55
CA THR A 104 1.70 9.11 11.33
C THR A 104 2.24 8.90 12.76
N ASP A 105 3.17 9.74 13.20
CA ASP A 105 3.71 9.71 14.56
C ASP A 105 2.70 10.24 15.59
N GLN A 106 2.84 9.78 16.83
CA GLN A 106 2.14 10.30 18.00
C GLN A 106 3.18 10.49 19.13
N PRO A 107 3.57 11.73 19.48
CA PRO A 107 3.11 13.02 18.91
C PRO A 107 3.56 13.23 17.45
N PRO A 108 2.89 14.12 16.68
CA PRO A 108 3.24 14.39 15.28
C PRO A 108 4.69 14.85 15.10
N ALA A 109 5.38 14.31 14.08
CA ALA A 109 6.71 14.74 13.71
C ALA A 109 6.72 16.23 13.29
N PRO A 110 7.78 17.00 13.63
CA PRO A 110 7.90 18.38 13.19
C PRO A 110 8.00 18.46 11.65
N HIS A 111 7.64 19.62 11.10
CA HIS A 111 7.71 19.97 9.67
C HIS A 111 6.76 19.22 8.73
N LEU A 112 6.35 17.99 9.07
CA LEU A 112 5.42 17.20 8.26
C LEU A 112 3.97 17.65 8.43
N LEU A 113 3.15 17.40 7.42
CA LEU A 113 1.71 17.68 7.46
C LEU A 113 1.03 16.75 8.46
N VAL A 114 -0.01 17.23 9.14
CA VAL A 114 -0.79 16.42 10.08
C VAL A 114 -2.04 15.93 9.37
N PRO A 115 -2.27 14.60 9.28
CA PRO A 115 -3.44 14.08 8.60
C PRO A 115 -4.70 14.35 9.43
N ARG A 116 -5.85 14.36 8.77
CA ARG A 116 -7.16 14.59 9.41
C ARG A 116 -7.55 13.47 10.38
N THR A 117 -6.94 12.29 10.22
CA THR A 117 -6.97 11.17 11.16
C THR A 117 -5.64 10.43 11.08
N ILE A 118 -5.28 9.66 12.11
CA ILE A 118 -4.12 8.75 12.09
C ILE A 118 -4.51 7.29 11.84
N ARG A 119 -5.81 7.02 11.65
CA ARG A 119 -6.34 5.69 11.37
C ARG A 119 -6.33 5.40 9.87
N GLY A 120 -5.81 4.24 9.49
CA GLY A 120 -5.72 3.83 8.08
C GLY A 120 -4.34 3.95 7.45
N ARG A 121 -3.29 4.21 8.25
CA ARG A 121 -1.88 4.27 7.79
C ARG A 121 -1.73 5.26 6.61
N GLU A 122 -1.20 4.84 5.47
CA GLU A 122 -1.05 5.68 4.28
C GLU A 122 -2.38 6.19 3.71
N ALA A 123 -3.47 5.44 3.89
CA ALA A 123 -4.77 5.87 3.39
C ALA A 123 -5.25 7.17 4.05
N ALA A 124 -4.92 7.36 5.32
CA ALA A 124 -5.22 8.59 6.04
C ALA A 124 -4.52 9.80 5.42
N ALA A 125 -3.23 9.65 5.07
CA ALA A 125 -2.44 10.68 4.40
C ALA A 125 -3.01 10.99 3.01
N TYR A 126 -3.33 9.95 2.23
CA TYR A 126 -3.83 10.10 0.86
C TYR A 126 -5.16 10.83 0.82
N LEU A 127 -6.13 10.41 1.66
CA LEU A 127 -7.42 11.08 1.75
C LEU A 127 -7.31 12.50 2.31
N SER A 128 -6.45 12.72 3.31
CA SER A 128 -6.21 14.06 3.87
C SER A 128 -5.68 14.99 2.79
N PHE A 129 -4.70 14.56 2.00
CA PHE A 129 -4.20 15.32 0.85
C PHE A 129 -5.30 15.68 -0.13
N VAL A 130 -6.12 14.71 -0.55
CA VAL A 130 -7.18 14.95 -1.53
C VAL A 130 -8.16 16.00 -1.00
N VAL A 131 -8.54 15.94 0.28
CA VAL A 131 -9.45 16.93 0.89
C VAL A 131 -8.79 18.30 1.07
N ASP A 132 -7.56 18.35 1.57
CA ASP A 132 -6.85 19.59 1.88
C ASP A 132 -6.49 20.38 0.62
N PHE A 133 -6.16 19.69 -0.47
CA PHE A 133 -5.74 20.27 -1.73
C PHE A 133 -6.78 20.15 -2.83
N TYR A 134 -8.03 19.76 -2.55
CA TYR A 134 -9.04 19.44 -3.57
C TYR A 134 -9.17 20.50 -4.68
N HIS A 135 -9.19 21.79 -4.30
CA HIS A 135 -9.31 22.90 -5.26
C HIS A 135 -7.97 23.39 -5.84
N GLN A 136 -6.87 22.81 -5.37
CA GLN A 136 -5.50 23.16 -5.71
C GLN A 136 -4.68 21.90 -6.05
N LEU A 137 -5.31 20.84 -6.57
CA LEU A 137 -4.60 19.60 -6.90
C LEU A 137 -3.52 19.84 -7.97
N PRO A 138 -2.38 19.15 -7.93
CA PRO A 138 -1.40 19.18 -9.02
C PRO A 138 -2.01 18.51 -10.26
N LYS A 139 -1.38 18.63 -11.43
CA LYS A 139 -1.88 17.98 -12.66
C LYS A 139 -1.87 16.45 -12.50
N TYR A 140 -0.84 15.92 -11.84
CA TYR A 140 -0.66 14.52 -11.52
C TYR A 140 -0.37 14.38 -10.02
N THR A 141 -1.15 13.54 -9.35
CA THR A 141 -0.88 13.14 -7.97
C THR A 141 -0.41 11.70 -7.98
N ILE A 142 0.78 11.46 -7.44
CA ILE A 142 1.37 10.13 -7.33
C ILE A 142 1.44 9.76 -5.84
N PHE A 143 0.68 8.75 -5.48
CA PHE A 143 0.60 8.22 -4.13
C PHE A 143 1.63 7.09 -3.99
N ILE A 144 2.55 7.20 -3.03
CA ILE A 144 3.67 6.29 -2.87
C ILE A 144 3.97 6.01 -1.40
N HIS A 145 4.69 4.92 -1.14
CA HIS A 145 5.17 4.60 0.20
C HIS A 145 6.52 5.28 0.51
N SER A 146 6.78 5.58 1.78
CA SER A 146 7.97 6.27 2.28
C SER A 146 9.24 5.41 2.30
N ASN A 147 9.14 4.11 2.63
CA ASN A 147 10.33 3.27 2.79
C ASN A 147 11.09 3.12 1.46
N LEU A 148 12.41 3.11 1.55
CA LEU A 148 13.31 2.95 0.41
C LEU A 148 13.09 1.61 -0.32
N ASP A 149 12.96 0.53 0.46
CA ASP A 149 12.71 -0.81 -0.06
C ASP A 149 11.23 -1.16 0.00
N GLN A 150 10.61 -1.29 -1.16
CA GLN A 150 9.21 -1.69 -1.32
C GLN A 150 9.15 -2.98 -2.13
N TRP A 151 8.76 -4.08 -1.47
CA TRP A 151 8.52 -5.36 -2.16
C TRP A 151 7.40 -5.26 -3.20
N HIS A 152 6.57 -4.23 -3.09
CA HIS A 152 5.48 -3.92 -4.01
C HIS A 152 5.95 -3.38 -5.37
N ASN A 153 7.21 -2.96 -5.50
CA ASN A 153 7.79 -2.54 -6.78
C ASN A 153 8.30 -3.77 -7.55
N ASP A 154 7.83 -3.94 -8.78
CA ASP A 154 8.13 -5.12 -9.60
C ASP A 154 9.23 -4.86 -10.65
N LEU A 155 9.01 -3.92 -11.57
CA LEU A 155 9.77 -3.80 -12.81
C LEU A 155 11.17 -3.21 -12.66
N PHE A 156 11.42 -2.49 -11.57
CA PHE A 156 12.65 -1.74 -11.37
C PHE A 156 13.39 -2.08 -10.06
N GLY A 157 13.11 -3.27 -9.52
CA GLY A 157 13.60 -3.67 -8.20
C GLY A 157 12.83 -2.97 -7.08
N PRO A 158 13.33 -3.02 -5.83
CA PRO A 158 12.57 -2.63 -4.65
C PRO A 158 12.40 -1.11 -4.51
N HIS A 159 13.18 -0.29 -5.20
CA HIS A 159 13.15 1.16 -5.01
C HIS A 159 12.07 1.85 -5.86
N THR A 160 11.38 2.83 -5.27
CA THR A 160 10.30 3.57 -5.97
C THR A 160 10.83 4.59 -6.97
N SER A 161 11.99 5.21 -6.72
CA SER A 161 12.52 6.28 -7.60
C SER A 161 12.72 5.85 -9.07
N PRO A 162 13.26 4.66 -9.38
CA PRO A 162 13.31 4.16 -10.75
C PRO A 162 11.95 4.04 -11.44
N ALA A 163 10.92 3.57 -10.73
CA ALA A 163 9.56 3.51 -11.26
C ALA A 163 9.04 4.91 -11.60
N LEU A 164 9.20 5.88 -10.68
CA LEU A 164 8.80 7.27 -10.91
C LEU A 164 9.50 7.91 -12.13
N LYS A 165 10.78 7.60 -12.35
CA LYS A 165 11.54 8.12 -13.52
C LYS A 165 11.01 7.61 -14.85
N ASN A 166 10.44 6.42 -14.88
CA ASN A 166 9.97 5.76 -16.10
C ASN A 166 8.44 5.86 -16.28
N LEU A 167 7.71 6.38 -15.29
CA LEU A 167 6.26 6.52 -15.35
C LEU A 167 5.86 7.41 -16.53
N ARG A 168 5.05 6.87 -17.43
CA ARG A 168 4.45 7.62 -18.53
C ARG A 168 3.25 8.41 -18.05
N LEU A 169 3.42 9.71 -17.85
CA LEU A 169 2.29 10.61 -17.54
C LEU A 169 1.19 10.59 -18.63
N GLU A 170 1.55 10.27 -19.88
CA GLU A 170 0.58 10.04 -20.97
C GLU A 170 -0.38 8.87 -20.66
N ALA A 171 0.06 7.84 -19.93
CA ALA A 171 -0.82 6.77 -19.49
C ALA A 171 -1.80 7.24 -18.42
N VAL A 172 -1.33 8.11 -17.51
CA VAL A 172 -2.18 8.76 -16.50
C VAL A 172 -3.22 9.67 -17.17
N ASP A 173 -2.83 10.46 -18.18
CA ASP A 173 -3.76 11.26 -18.98
C ASP A 173 -4.79 10.38 -19.72
N ALA A 174 -4.37 9.23 -20.24
CA ALA A 174 -5.23 8.36 -21.03
C ALA A 174 -6.24 7.56 -20.19
N GLN A 175 -5.83 7.13 -18.99
CA GLN A 175 -6.60 6.21 -18.16
C GLN A 175 -7.21 6.90 -16.93
N GLY A 176 -6.68 8.05 -16.51
CA GLY A 176 -7.05 8.80 -15.30
C GLY A 176 -6.47 8.23 -14.01
N TYR A 177 -6.24 6.92 -13.95
CA TYR A 177 -5.63 6.18 -12.84
C TYR A 177 -4.69 5.11 -13.40
N VAL A 178 -3.49 5.00 -12.82
CA VAL A 178 -2.52 3.96 -13.17
C VAL A 178 -1.89 3.40 -11.88
N ASN A 179 -1.97 2.09 -11.69
CA ASN A 179 -1.21 1.42 -10.63
C ASN A 179 0.28 1.38 -11.02
N LEU A 180 1.19 1.70 -10.09
CA LEU A 180 2.63 1.63 -10.37
C LEU A 180 3.12 0.18 -10.46
N ARG A 181 2.34 -0.77 -9.96
CA ARG A 181 2.59 -2.19 -10.05
C ARG A 181 1.77 -2.83 -11.16
N CYS A 182 2.36 -3.82 -11.84
CA CYS A 182 1.70 -4.62 -12.86
C CYS A 182 1.56 -6.11 -12.48
N GLU A 183 2.39 -6.63 -11.58
CA GLU A 183 2.35 -8.02 -11.11
C GLU A 183 1.00 -8.35 -10.44
N HIS A 184 0.37 -9.44 -10.84
CA HIS A 184 -1.02 -9.76 -10.45
C HIS A 184 -1.17 -10.24 -9.02
N ASP A 185 -0.15 -10.89 -8.47
CA ASP A 185 -0.21 -11.47 -7.13
C ASP A 185 0.46 -10.56 -6.08
N PRO A 186 -0.24 -10.15 -5.00
CA PRO A 186 -1.65 -10.43 -4.71
C PRO A 186 -2.61 -9.47 -5.42
N GLY A 187 -3.86 -9.91 -5.55
CA GLY A 187 -5.02 -9.04 -5.76
C GLY A 187 -5.84 -9.32 -7.02
N CYS A 188 -5.20 -9.79 -8.08
CA CYS A 188 -5.86 -10.17 -9.33
C CYS A 188 -6.08 -11.69 -9.44
N PRO A 189 -7.18 -12.15 -10.08
CA PRO A 189 -8.27 -11.35 -10.63
C PRO A 189 -9.26 -10.85 -9.57
N THR A 190 -9.27 -11.44 -8.37
CA THR A 190 -10.20 -11.09 -7.28
C THR A 190 -9.46 -11.10 -5.95
N SER A 191 -9.67 -10.06 -5.15
CA SER A 191 -9.11 -9.88 -3.82
C SER A 191 -10.15 -9.85 -2.69
N VAL A 192 -11.40 -9.53 -3.02
CA VAL A 192 -12.51 -9.44 -2.06
C VAL A 192 -13.78 -10.01 -2.68
N HIS A 193 -14.54 -10.74 -1.88
CA HIS A 193 -15.86 -11.26 -2.22
C HIS A 193 -16.89 -10.69 -1.22
N PRO A 194 -17.41 -9.46 -1.43
CA PRO A 194 -18.19 -8.75 -0.40
C PRO A 194 -19.37 -9.57 0.14
N TRP A 195 -20.05 -10.32 -0.72
CA TRP A 195 -21.24 -11.11 -0.35
C TRP A 195 -20.93 -12.56 0.04
N SER A 196 -19.65 -12.93 0.19
CA SER A 196 -19.25 -14.32 0.49
C SER A 196 -18.07 -14.38 1.46
N PRO A 197 -18.21 -13.84 2.68
CA PRO A 197 -17.19 -14.00 3.70
C PRO A 197 -17.04 -15.47 4.11
N THR A 198 -15.83 -15.86 4.50
CA THR A 198 -15.59 -17.21 5.01
C THR A 198 -16.12 -17.35 6.44
N GLN A 199 -16.30 -18.58 6.91
CA GLN A 199 -16.69 -18.84 8.30
C GLN A 199 -15.69 -18.23 9.31
N ILE A 200 -14.40 -18.21 8.96
CA ILE A 200 -13.36 -17.62 9.80
C ILE A 200 -13.51 -16.10 9.86
N ASP A 201 -13.86 -15.45 8.75
CA ASP A 201 -14.09 -14.00 8.71
C ASP A 201 -15.24 -13.63 9.64
N ILE A 202 -16.33 -14.41 9.61
CA ILE A 202 -17.51 -14.20 10.45
C ILE A 202 -17.19 -14.46 11.93
N GLU A 203 -16.55 -15.58 12.27
CA GLU A 203 -16.26 -15.96 13.66
C GLU A 203 -15.26 -15.04 14.36
N LYS A 204 -14.44 -14.32 13.57
CA LYS A 204 -13.41 -13.41 14.09
C LYS A 204 -13.80 -11.94 13.98
N ASP A 205 -15.03 -11.64 13.55
CA ASP A 205 -15.46 -10.28 13.25
C ASP A 205 -14.45 -9.55 12.34
N ASP A 206 -13.91 -10.26 11.34
CA ASP A 206 -12.97 -9.67 10.38
C ASP A 206 -13.71 -8.69 9.46
N ILE A 207 -13.05 -7.60 9.07
CA ILE A 207 -13.64 -6.55 8.22
C ILE A 207 -14.24 -7.09 6.91
N ARG A 208 -13.76 -8.24 6.42
CA ARG A 208 -14.31 -8.95 5.25
C ARG A 208 -15.76 -9.38 5.45
N ALA A 209 -16.17 -9.71 6.68
CA ALA A 209 -17.55 -10.08 7.00
C ALA A 209 -18.52 -8.90 6.89
N PHE A 210 -18.02 -7.67 7.02
CA PHE A 210 -18.80 -6.43 6.99
C PHE A 210 -18.59 -5.64 5.68
N PHE A 211 -17.93 -6.22 4.69
CA PHE A 211 -17.49 -5.48 3.51
C PHE A 211 -18.63 -4.81 2.71
N PRO A 212 -19.84 -5.39 2.56
CA PRO A 212 -20.95 -4.70 1.90
C PRO A 212 -21.33 -3.39 2.59
N GLU A 213 -21.55 -3.41 3.91
CA GLU A 213 -21.89 -2.23 4.71
C GLU A 213 -20.79 -1.17 4.65
N VAL A 214 -19.53 -1.61 4.70
CA VAL A 214 -18.37 -0.74 4.55
C VAL A 214 -18.36 -0.07 3.18
N TYR A 215 -18.60 -0.84 2.11
CA TYR A 215 -18.63 -0.32 0.75
C TYR A 215 -19.77 0.69 0.54
N GLU A 216 -20.98 0.38 1.02
CA GLU A 216 -22.14 1.27 1.01
C GLU A 216 -21.82 2.60 1.69
N THR A 217 -21.21 2.53 2.88
CA THR A 217 -20.88 3.72 3.69
C THR A 217 -19.82 4.59 3.03
N ILE A 218 -18.69 4.00 2.63
CA ILE A 218 -17.54 4.73 2.06
C ILE A 218 -17.95 5.35 0.72
N LEU A 219 -18.57 4.59 -0.18
CA LEU A 219 -18.91 5.06 -1.52
C LEU A 219 -20.26 5.77 -1.60
N GLY A 220 -21.08 5.75 -0.55
CA GLY A 220 -22.37 6.42 -0.53
C GLY A 220 -23.37 5.81 -1.51
N VAL A 221 -23.36 4.49 -1.63
CA VAL A 221 -24.18 3.74 -2.59
C VAL A 221 -25.08 2.75 -1.85
N PRO A 222 -26.23 2.37 -2.43
CA PRO A 222 -27.09 1.35 -1.81
C PRO A 222 -26.52 -0.06 -2.04
N ALA A 223 -26.94 -1.02 -1.21
CA ALA A 223 -26.55 -2.43 -1.26
C ALA A 223 -26.53 -3.05 -2.67
N GLU A 224 -27.50 -2.73 -3.54
CA GLU A 224 -27.58 -3.30 -4.89
C GLU A 224 -26.43 -2.86 -5.81
N LYS A 225 -25.64 -1.87 -5.40
CA LYS A 225 -24.43 -1.40 -6.10
C LYS A 225 -23.14 -2.02 -5.56
N VAL A 226 -23.19 -2.78 -4.47
CA VAL A 226 -22.01 -3.51 -3.96
C VAL A 226 -21.71 -4.68 -4.91
N PRO A 227 -20.51 -4.74 -5.50
CA PRO A 227 -20.16 -5.79 -6.44
C PRO A 227 -19.99 -7.15 -5.77
N GLU A 228 -20.21 -8.23 -6.53
CA GLU A 228 -19.98 -9.60 -6.05
C GLU A 228 -18.49 -9.91 -5.85
N HIS A 229 -17.63 -9.33 -6.70
CA HIS A 229 -16.19 -9.51 -6.66
C HIS A 229 -15.48 -8.18 -6.91
N ILE A 230 -14.39 -7.96 -6.18
CA ILE A 230 -13.48 -6.83 -6.37
C ILE A 230 -12.07 -7.38 -6.57
N GLY A 231 -11.35 -6.83 -7.53
CA GLY A 231 -9.97 -7.20 -7.80
C GLY A 231 -9.22 -6.09 -8.50
N ASN A 232 -7.98 -5.92 -8.10
CA ASN A 232 -7.02 -5.01 -8.69
C ASN A 232 -5.63 -5.49 -8.30
N VAL A 233 -4.63 -5.11 -9.08
CA VAL A 233 -3.24 -5.29 -8.66
C VAL A 233 -3.07 -4.63 -7.30
N CYS A 234 -2.53 -5.37 -6.34
CA CYS A 234 -2.40 -4.88 -4.98
C CYS A 234 -1.65 -3.56 -4.89
N CYS A 235 -1.92 -2.93 -3.76
CA CYS A 235 -1.03 -2.09 -2.97
C CYS A 235 -1.26 -0.60 -3.21
N GLY A 236 -0.80 0.22 -2.26
CA GLY A 236 -1.14 1.64 -2.19
C GLY A 236 -0.23 2.55 -3.00
N GLN A 237 0.27 2.12 -4.18
CA GLN A 237 1.13 2.96 -5.03
C GLN A 237 0.53 3.14 -6.43
N PHE A 238 0.12 4.36 -6.75
CA PHE A 238 -0.59 4.66 -8.00
C PHE A 238 -0.49 6.15 -8.35
N ALA A 239 -0.71 6.46 -9.62
CA ALA A 239 -0.77 7.83 -10.15
C ALA A 239 -2.18 8.14 -10.65
N VAL A 240 -2.66 9.35 -10.34
CA VAL A 240 -4.00 9.81 -10.69
C VAL A 240 -3.91 11.20 -11.32
N SER A 241 -4.68 11.45 -12.38
CA SER A 241 -4.81 12.79 -12.94
C SER A 241 -5.69 13.68 -12.07
N ARG A 242 -5.46 14.99 -12.12
CA ARG A 242 -6.33 15.99 -11.48
C ARG A 242 -7.78 15.79 -11.86
N GLU A 243 -8.03 15.65 -13.16
CA GLU A 243 -9.37 15.51 -13.73
C GLU A 243 -10.07 14.30 -13.12
N ARG A 244 -9.36 13.18 -12.95
CA ARG A 244 -9.94 11.97 -12.38
C ARG A 244 -10.28 12.12 -10.90
N ILE A 245 -9.45 12.79 -10.10
CA ILE A 245 -9.77 13.07 -8.69
C ILE A 245 -11.03 13.97 -8.61
N LEU A 246 -11.14 14.96 -9.50
CA LEU A 246 -12.26 15.91 -9.52
C LEU A 246 -13.59 15.34 -10.04
N GLU A 247 -13.58 14.17 -10.69
CA GLU A 247 -14.82 13.47 -11.09
C GLU A 247 -15.66 13.06 -9.86
N ARG A 248 -15.01 12.85 -8.71
CA ARG A 248 -15.67 12.56 -7.44
C ARG A 248 -15.76 13.84 -6.59
N PRO A 249 -16.95 14.22 -6.09
CA PRO A 249 -17.10 15.42 -5.27
C PRO A 249 -16.29 15.34 -3.97
N ARG A 250 -15.86 16.49 -3.45
CA ARG A 250 -15.02 16.60 -2.25
C ARG A 250 -15.66 15.91 -1.04
N GLU A 251 -16.97 16.04 -0.89
CA GLU A 251 -17.76 15.53 0.23
C GLU A 251 -17.69 13.99 0.32
N ASP A 252 -17.44 13.31 -0.80
CA ASP A 252 -17.21 11.86 -0.79
C ASP A 252 -15.89 11.50 -0.10
N TYR A 253 -14.81 12.23 -0.39
CA TYR A 253 -13.52 12.02 0.26
C TYR A 253 -13.59 12.37 1.77
N GLU A 254 -14.39 13.38 2.13
CA GLU A 254 -14.65 13.70 3.54
C GLU A 254 -15.44 12.59 4.25
N ARG A 255 -16.42 11.97 3.58
CA ARG A 255 -17.11 10.78 4.09
C ARG A 255 -16.17 9.59 4.27
N MET A 256 -15.24 9.37 3.35
CA MET A 256 -14.19 8.35 3.47
C MET A 256 -13.31 8.58 4.71
N LEU A 257 -12.84 9.82 4.92
CA LEU A 257 -12.09 10.17 6.12
C LEU A 257 -12.90 9.95 7.39
N LYS A 258 -14.17 10.34 7.39
CA LYS A 258 -15.07 10.15 8.53
C LYS A 258 -15.20 8.66 8.88
N TRP A 259 -15.38 7.78 7.89
CA TRP A 259 -15.39 6.34 8.12
C TRP A 259 -14.05 5.84 8.67
N ALA A 260 -12.92 6.29 8.11
CA ALA A 260 -11.59 5.88 8.55
C ALA A 260 -11.33 6.22 10.04
N ASP A 261 -11.80 7.39 10.46
CA ASP A 261 -11.63 7.91 11.82
C ASP A 261 -12.59 7.26 12.83
N GLU A 262 -13.87 7.14 12.46
CA GLU A 262 -14.93 6.80 13.41
C GLU A 262 -15.29 5.29 13.44
N THR A 263 -14.87 4.49 12.45
CA THR A 263 -15.30 3.09 12.38
C THR A 263 -14.82 2.26 13.58
N GLU A 264 -15.74 1.47 14.13
CA GLU A 264 -15.48 0.49 15.19
C GLU A 264 -15.36 -0.95 14.65
N LEU A 265 -15.60 -1.15 13.35
CA LEU A 265 -15.62 -2.48 12.71
C LEU A 265 -14.22 -3.10 12.59
N THR A 266 -13.17 -2.30 12.64
CA THR A 266 -11.79 -2.78 12.50
C THR A 266 -10.80 -1.78 13.09
N ASP A 267 -9.52 -2.15 13.15
CA ASP A 267 -8.44 -1.30 13.64
C ASP A 267 -7.83 -0.43 12.50
N SER A 268 -6.76 0.31 12.80
CA SER A 268 -6.06 1.14 11.80
C SER A 268 -5.51 0.32 10.63
N PHE A 269 -5.11 -0.94 10.86
CA PHE A 269 -4.61 -1.81 9.80
C PHE A 269 -5.75 -2.23 8.87
N GLY A 270 -6.90 -2.64 9.41
CA GLY A 270 -8.07 -3.00 8.62
C GLY A 270 -8.64 -1.84 7.81
N VAL A 271 -8.63 -0.61 8.35
CA VAL A 271 -8.99 0.61 7.60
C VAL A 271 -8.08 0.76 6.37
N GLY A 272 -6.76 0.67 6.55
CA GLY A 272 -5.81 0.76 5.44
C GLY A 272 -6.02 -0.36 4.41
N TRP A 273 -6.25 -1.59 4.88
CA TRP A 273 -6.55 -2.72 4.01
C TRP A 273 -7.79 -2.50 3.16
N VAL A 274 -8.89 -1.98 3.72
CA VAL A 274 -10.12 -1.68 2.95
C VAL A 274 -9.81 -0.73 1.81
N TYR A 275 -9.14 0.39 2.09
CA TYR A 275 -8.78 1.38 1.06
C TYR A 275 -7.88 0.79 -0.02
N GLU A 276 -6.89 -0.03 0.36
CA GLU A 276 -6.04 -0.74 -0.59
C GLU A 276 -6.86 -1.55 -1.60
N LYS A 277 -7.98 -2.13 -1.19
CA LYS A 277 -8.85 -2.94 -2.07
C LYS A 277 -9.72 -2.13 -3.02
N ILE A 278 -9.90 -0.83 -2.79
CA ILE A 278 -10.87 -0.03 -3.52
C ILE A 278 -10.32 1.27 -4.11
N TRP A 279 -9.02 1.55 -4.02
CA TRP A 279 -8.44 2.77 -4.61
C TRP A 279 -8.80 2.96 -6.07
N HIS A 280 -8.70 1.91 -6.87
CA HIS A 280 -9.05 1.95 -8.29
C HIS A 280 -10.53 2.33 -8.48
N ILE A 281 -11.44 1.82 -7.64
CA ILE A 281 -12.88 2.16 -7.65
C ILE A 281 -13.11 3.60 -7.21
N ILE A 282 -12.42 4.06 -6.16
CA ILE A 282 -12.50 5.45 -5.68
C ILE A 282 -12.16 6.41 -6.83
N PHE A 283 -11.15 6.05 -7.64
CA PHE A 283 -10.71 6.78 -8.83
C PHE A 283 -11.31 6.25 -10.15
N GLY A 284 -12.53 5.70 -10.10
CA GLY A 284 -13.40 5.53 -11.28
C GLY A 284 -13.05 4.36 -12.21
N MET A 285 -12.22 3.42 -11.77
CA MET A 285 -11.93 2.19 -12.52
C MET A 285 -12.96 1.09 -12.23
N ASP A 286 -13.04 0.11 -13.13
CA ASP A 286 -13.92 -1.06 -13.00
C ASP A 286 -13.63 -1.85 -11.71
N VAL A 287 -14.67 -2.47 -11.14
CA VAL A 287 -14.54 -3.25 -9.88
C VAL A 287 -13.54 -4.40 -9.99
N ILE A 288 -13.32 -4.93 -11.20
CA ILE A 288 -12.21 -5.82 -11.55
C ILE A 288 -11.27 -5.08 -12.50
N TYR A 289 -10.20 -4.50 -11.98
CA TYR A 289 -9.18 -3.78 -12.74
C TYR A 289 -7.86 -4.56 -12.77
N CYS A 290 -7.79 -5.56 -13.65
CA CYS A 290 -6.65 -6.48 -13.76
C CYS A 290 -6.13 -6.56 -15.20
N PRO A 291 -5.46 -5.50 -15.71
CA PRO A 291 -4.90 -5.52 -17.05
C PRO A 291 -3.85 -6.63 -17.18
N ARG A 292 -3.68 -7.18 -18.40
CA ARG A 292 -2.59 -8.12 -18.70
C ARG A 292 -1.24 -7.50 -18.28
N TYR A 293 -0.41 -8.26 -17.56
CA TYR A 293 0.87 -7.80 -17.03
C TYR A 293 1.72 -7.05 -18.08
N GLU A 294 1.90 -7.62 -19.26
CA GLU A 294 2.72 -7.02 -20.32
C GLU A 294 2.09 -5.73 -20.86
N GLN A 295 0.77 -5.65 -20.91
CA GLN A 295 0.05 -4.45 -21.34
C GLN A 295 0.17 -3.35 -20.29
N CYS A 296 -0.01 -3.66 -19.00
CA CYS A 296 0.24 -2.70 -17.92
C CYS A 296 1.66 -2.14 -17.99
N ARG A 297 2.66 -3.01 -18.14
CA ARG A 297 4.07 -2.59 -18.26
C ARG A 297 4.32 -1.72 -19.50
N CYS A 298 3.69 -2.06 -20.64
CA CYS A 298 3.77 -1.26 -21.86
C CYS A 298 3.11 0.11 -21.69
N ASP A 299 1.93 0.16 -21.09
CA ASP A 299 1.19 1.40 -20.86
C ASP A 299 1.92 2.29 -19.84
N THR A 300 2.20 1.78 -18.66
CA THR A 300 2.77 2.55 -17.55
C THR A 300 4.21 2.98 -17.81
N TYR A 301 5.02 2.15 -18.47
CA TYR A 301 6.48 2.35 -18.57
C TYR A 301 7.03 2.34 -20.01
N GLY A 302 6.19 2.14 -21.02
CA GLY A 302 6.59 2.15 -22.43
C GLY A 302 7.31 0.88 -22.90
N TRP A 303 7.34 -0.17 -22.07
CA TRP A 303 8.04 -1.41 -22.38
C TRP A 303 7.12 -2.41 -23.09
N CYS A 304 7.01 -2.24 -24.39
CA CYS A 304 6.00 -2.91 -25.20
C CYS A 304 6.46 -4.19 -25.92
N GLY A 305 7.69 -4.63 -25.68
CA GLY A 305 8.24 -5.85 -26.30
C GLY A 305 9.37 -5.56 -27.29
N PRO A 306 9.66 -6.49 -28.21
CA PRO A 306 8.91 -7.72 -28.48
C PRO A 306 8.85 -8.68 -27.28
N LEU A 307 7.71 -9.35 -27.10
CA LEU A 307 7.53 -10.41 -26.12
C LEU A 307 8.13 -11.73 -26.63
N ALA A 308 8.26 -12.75 -25.76
CA ALA A 308 8.74 -14.07 -26.16
C ALA A 308 7.89 -14.72 -27.27
N SER A 309 6.61 -14.34 -27.38
CA SER A 309 5.70 -14.74 -28.45
C SER A 309 5.96 -14.07 -29.81
N GLY A 310 6.83 -13.05 -29.86
CA GLY A 310 7.02 -12.16 -31.02
C GLY A 310 6.01 -11.01 -31.10
N GLU A 311 5.00 -10.97 -30.21
CA GLU A 311 4.05 -9.87 -30.12
C GLU A 311 4.75 -8.57 -29.69
N THR A 312 4.39 -7.44 -30.32
CA THR A 312 4.77 -6.10 -29.86
C THR A 312 3.50 -5.35 -29.53
N LEU A 313 3.41 -4.87 -28.29
CA LEU A 313 2.26 -4.14 -27.78
C LEU A 313 2.28 -2.69 -28.23
N GLN A 314 1.12 -2.04 -28.13
CA GLN A 314 1.03 -0.60 -28.28
C GLN A 314 0.66 0.03 -26.95
N ALA A 315 1.45 1.02 -26.57
CA ALA A 315 1.21 1.75 -25.35
C ALA A 315 -0.01 2.65 -25.53
N VAL A 316 -0.83 2.75 -24.49
CA VAL A 316 -1.96 3.67 -24.44
C VAL A 316 -1.50 5.10 -24.73
N ARG A 317 -2.36 5.86 -25.40
CA ARG A 317 -2.15 7.28 -25.71
C ARG A 317 -3.34 8.08 -25.25
N ALA A 318 -3.08 9.27 -24.72
CA ALA A 318 -4.15 10.22 -24.42
C ALA A 318 -4.85 10.62 -25.72
N LYS A 319 -6.18 10.82 -25.66
CA LYS A 319 -6.89 11.40 -26.80
C LYS A 319 -6.33 12.81 -27.01
N LYS A 320 -5.96 13.15 -28.24
CA LYS A 320 -5.62 14.54 -28.58
C LYS A 320 -6.89 15.38 -28.35
N SER A 321 -6.81 16.31 -27.42
CA SER A 321 -7.86 17.29 -27.15
C SER A 321 -8.03 18.28 -28.30
#